data_AF-A0A7M7T8I6-F1
#
_entry.id   AF-A0A7M7T8I6-F1
#
_cell.length_a   1.000
_cell.length_b   1.000
_cell.length_c   1.000
_cell.angle_alpha   90.00
_cell.angle_beta   90.00
_cell.angle_gamma   90.00
#
_symmetry.space_group_name_H-M   'P 1'
#
loop_
_entity.id
_entity.type
_entity.pdbx_description
1 polymer ?
#
loop_
_entity_poly.entity_id
_entity_poly.type
_entity_poly.pdbx_seq_one_letter_code
_entity_poly.pdbx_strand_id
1 'polypeptide(L)'
;MATIQSLLKRIDFVLKANQKIDNYWIRYRGLGSCRTRNSTTRVHQVSILRYESAELGDPKAPVGYDIPETPADARILNPHNKGTEDPMAVSIPLLRSIAKNDETSLRKPDHQFYIAYDFYVIDNYDFHRRHLYGFDQATANFFKIAYVNCTDI
;
A
#
# COMPACT_ATOMS: atom_id res chain seq x y z
N MET A 1 -19.24 -3.24 6.69
CA MET A 1 -18.09 -3.98 6.13
C MET A 1 -17.63 -3.21 4.91
N ALA A 2 -16.51 -2.50 5.00
CA ALA A 2 -15.97 -1.70 3.90
C ALA A 2 -14.68 -2.37 3.43
N THR A 3 -14.64 -2.83 2.18
CA THR A 3 -13.45 -3.45 1.60
C THR A 3 -12.66 -2.36 0.89
N ILE A 4 -11.43 -2.09 1.33
CA ILE A 4 -10.50 -1.21 0.62
C ILE A 4 -9.48 -2.11 -0.08
N GLN A 5 -9.54 -2.17 -1.40
CA GLN A 5 -8.68 -3.02 -2.23
C GLN A 5 -7.50 -2.22 -2.74
N SER A 6 -6.28 -2.61 -2.35
CA SER A 6 -5.04 -2.07 -2.90
C SER A 6 -4.34 -3.17 -3.70
N LEU A 7 -4.43 -3.05 -5.03
CA LEU A 7 -3.74 -3.78 -6.10
C LEU A 7 -3.19 -5.18 -5.75
N LEU A 8 -4.07 -6.12 -5.44
CA LEU A 8 -3.83 -7.57 -5.16
C LEU A 8 -3.81 -7.98 -3.68
N LYS A 9 -3.95 -7.04 -2.74
CA LYS A 9 -4.14 -7.38 -1.31
C LYS A 9 -5.51 -6.92 -0.82
N ARG A 10 -6.29 -7.88 -0.32
CA ARG A 10 -7.53 -7.63 0.42
C ARG A 10 -7.20 -7.54 1.90
N ILE A 11 -7.67 -6.48 2.55
CA ILE A 11 -7.50 -6.28 3.99
C ILE A 11 -8.89 -6.14 4.58
N ASP A 12 -9.26 -7.10 5.41
CA ASP A 12 -10.46 -7.01 6.23
C ASP A 12 -10.09 -6.34 7.57
N PHE A 13 -10.85 -5.31 7.94
CA PHE A 13 -10.66 -4.62 9.21
C PHE A 13 -12.00 -4.34 9.87
N VAL A 14 -11.98 -4.25 11.21
CA VAL A 14 -13.14 -3.87 12.01
C VAL A 14 -12.98 -2.41 12.40
N LEU A 15 -13.92 -1.58 11.97
CA LEU A 15 -14.01 -0.19 12.39
C LEU A 15 -14.94 -0.08 13.60
N LYS A 16 -14.42 0.39 14.74
CA LYS A 16 -15.23 0.73 15.89
C LYS A 16 -15.74 2.17 15.76
N ALA A 17 -17.04 2.35 15.53
CA ALA A 17 -17.68 3.65 15.41
C ALA A 17 -17.98 4.29 16.79
N ASN A 18 -16.93 4.71 17.50
CA ASN A 18 -17.00 5.28 18.85
C ASN A 18 -16.57 6.74 18.94
N GLN A 19 -16.49 7.43 17.79
CA GLN A 19 -16.22 8.86 17.75
C GLN A 19 -17.51 9.65 17.95
N LYS A 20 -17.39 10.97 18.11
CA LYS A 20 -18.55 11.87 18.19
C LYS A 20 -19.43 11.71 16.93
N ILE A 21 -20.73 11.91 17.07
CA ILE A 21 -21.65 11.94 15.92
C ILE A 21 -21.25 13.12 15.02
N ASP A 22 -20.67 12.81 13.86
CA ASP A 22 -20.21 13.78 12.85
C ASP A 22 -19.95 13.06 11.50
N ASN A 23 -19.52 13.83 10.49
CA ASN A 23 -19.00 13.34 9.22
C ASN A 23 -17.46 13.26 9.26
N TYR A 24 -16.90 12.14 8.80
CA TYR A 24 -15.46 11.88 8.77
C TYR A 24 -14.97 11.53 7.37
N TRP A 25 -13.77 11.99 7.01
CA TRP A 25 -13.09 11.55 5.79
C TRP A 25 -12.46 10.17 5.99
N ILE A 26 -12.80 9.21 5.13
CA ILE A 26 -11.99 8.03 4.86
C ILE A 26 -11.04 8.40 3.71
N ARG A 27 -9.74 8.29 3.93
CA ARG A 27 -8.71 8.79 2.99
C ARG A 27 -7.95 7.63 2.37
N TYR A 28 -7.74 7.70 1.06
CA TYR A 28 -6.91 6.79 0.29
C TYR A 28 -5.87 7.59 -0.49
N ARG A 29 -4.60 7.16 -0.48
CA ARG A 29 -3.56 7.82 -1.26
C ARG A 29 -2.56 6.80 -1.81
N GLY A 30 -2.10 7.03 -3.03
CA GLY A 30 -1.10 6.18 -3.66
C GLY A 30 0.26 6.31 -2.97
N LEU A 31 0.96 5.19 -2.74
CA LEU A 31 2.34 5.17 -2.22
C LEU A 31 3.33 4.77 -3.33
N GLY A 32 4.64 4.77 -3.03
CA GLY A 32 5.67 4.37 -3.99
C GLY A 32 5.82 5.36 -5.15
N SER A 33 5.74 4.88 -6.38
CA SER A 33 5.86 5.71 -7.61
C SER A 33 4.80 6.82 -7.71
N CYS A 34 3.65 6.67 -7.03
CA CYS A 34 2.62 7.71 -6.93
C CYS A 34 2.92 8.77 -5.86
N ARG A 35 4.05 8.66 -5.13
CA ARG A 35 4.52 9.67 -4.18
C ARG A 35 5.53 10.64 -4.80
N THR A 36 6.34 10.18 -5.76
CA THR A 36 7.66 10.78 -6.05
C THR A 36 7.80 11.48 -7.40
N ARG A 37 6.82 11.45 -8.31
CA ARG A 37 7.02 11.96 -9.68
C ARG A 37 6.14 13.17 -9.98
N ASN A 38 6.53 14.34 -9.50
CA ASN A 38 5.88 15.64 -9.80
C ASN A 38 4.44 15.77 -9.26
N SER A 39 3.94 17.01 -9.20
CA SER A 39 2.60 17.35 -8.67
C SER A 39 1.44 16.61 -9.34
N THR A 40 1.67 16.02 -10.52
CA THR A 40 0.70 15.25 -11.31
C THR A 40 0.55 13.78 -10.92
N THR A 41 1.42 13.20 -10.07
CA THR A 41 1.30 11.78 -9.66
C THR A 41 0.84 11.58 -8.21
N ARG A 42 0.69 12.65 -7.44
CA ARG A 42 0.26 12.65 -6.03
C ARG A 42 -1.25 12.43 -5.92
N VAL A 43 -1.67 11.21 -6.25
CA VAL A 43 -3.09 10.85 -6.33
C VAL A 43 -3.62 10.44 -4.96
N HIS A 44 -4.76 11.04 -4.62
CA HIS A 44 -5.51 10.75 -3.41
C HIS A 44 -7.01 10.78 -3.73
N GLN A 45 -7.76 10.02 -2.96
CA GLN A 45 -9.21 9.99 -3.00
C GLN A 45 -9.76 10.01 -1.57
N VAL A 46 -11.00 10.46 -1.44
CA VAL A 46 -11.71 10.48 -0.17
C VAL A 46 -13.11 9.93 -0.33
N SER A 47 -13.63 9.35 0.76
CA SER A 47 -15.04 9.01 0.91
C SER A 47 -15.53 9.46 2.29
N ILE A 48 -16.84 9.52 2.46
CA ILE A 48 -17.47 10.04 3.69
C ILE A 48 -17.95 8.87 4.55
N LEU A 49 -17.48 8.82 5.79
CA LEU A 49 -18.10 8.07 6.87
C LEU A 49 -19.04 9.01 7.62
N ARG A 50 -20.35 8.79 7.48
CA ARG A 50 -21.38 9.59 8.15
C ARG A 50 -22.01 8.78 9.28
N TYR A 51 -21.99 9.32 10.50
CA TYR A 51 -22.75 8.75 11.61
C TYR A 51 -24.25 8.99 11.41
N GLU A 52 -25.08 8.10 11.95
CA GLU A 52 -26.52 8.31 11.99
C GLU A 52 -26.83 9.61 12.76
N SER A 53 -27.78 10.40 12.25
CA SER A 53 -28.15 11.74 12.77
C SER A 53 -27.09 12.84 12.63
N ALA A 54 -25.96 12.60 11.94
CA ALA A 54 -25.05 13.68 11.57
C ALA A 54 -25.66 14.55 10.45
N GLU A 55 -25.24 15.81 10.38
CA GLU A 55 -25.69 16.77 9.36
C GLU A 55 -25.39 16.27 7.95
N LEU A 56 -26.32 16.51 7.02
CA LEU A 56 -26.12 16.23 5.60
C LEU A 56 -25.08 17.21 5.02
N GLY A 57 -23.85 16.72 4.86
CA GLY A 57 -22.77 17.48 4.25
C GLY A 57 -21.45 16.74 4.25
N ASP A 58 -20.43 17.42 3.74
CA ASP A 58 -19.06 16.94 3.71
C ASP A 58 -18.35 17.23 5.04
N PRO A 59 -17.40 16.38 5.47
CA PRO A 59 -16.54 16.69 6.60
C PRO A 59 -15.77 18.00 6.39
N LYS A 60 -15.65 18.83 7.44
CA LYS A 60 -15.03 20.16 7.37
C LYS A 60 -13.50 20.15 7.26
N ALA A 61 -12.86 19.02 7.54
CA ALA A 61 -11.40 18.92 7.53
C ALA A 61 -10.84 19.00 6.09
N PRO A 62 -9.68 19.65 5.88
CA PRO A 62 -9.11 19.80 4.54
C PRO A 62 -8.73 18.46 3.91
N VAL A 63 -8.72 18.42 2.58
CA VAL A 63 -8.33 17.26 1.76
C VAL A 63 -7.09 17.55 0.94
N GLY A 64 -6.26 16.54 0.76
CA GLY A 64 -5.00 16.63 0.04
C GLY A 64 -4.17 15.37 0.22
N TYR A 65 -3.18 15.17 -0.64
CA TYR A 65 -2.33 13.98 -0.61
C TYR A 65 -1.53 13.84 0.71
N ASP A 66 -0.95 14.94 1.17
CA ASP A 66 -0.21 15.02 2.45
C ASP A 66 -1.08 15.57 3.60
N ILE A 67 -2.40 15.56 3.46
CA ILE A 67 -3.32 16.12 4.46
C ILE A 67 -4.29 15.05 4.98
N PRO A 68 -4.37 14.84 6.31
CA PRO A 68 -3.40 15.29 7.30
C PRO A 68 -2.06 14.57 7.12
N GLU A 69 -1.01 15.12 7.73
CA GLU A 69 0.23 14.37 7.90
C GLU A 69 -0.04 13.07 8.65
N THR A 70 0.73 12.02 8.35
CA THR A 70 0.60 10.76 9.07
C THR A 70 1.14 10.95 10.48
N PRO A 71 0.32 10.71 11.52
CA PRO A 71 0.78 10.80 12.90
C PRO A 71 2.00 9.91 13.13
N ALA A 72 2.94 10.36 13.96
CA ALA A 72 4.14 9.61 14.29
C ALA A 72 3.82 8.27 15.00
N ASP A 73 2.68 8.19 15.66
CA ASP A 73 2.13 7.03 16.36
C ASP A 73 1.13 6.21 15.51
N ALA A 74 0.99 6.54 14.22
CA ALA A 74 0.12 5.77 13.33
C ALA A 74 0.72 4.40 13.04
N ARG A 75 -0.04 3.34 13.30
CA ARG A 75 0.33 1.99 12.92
C ARG A 75 0.13 1.78 11.42
N ILE A 76 1.12 1.23 10.74
CA ILE A 76 1.10 1.03 9.29
C ILE A 76 1.16 -0.48 9.00
N LEU A 77 0.19 -0.99 8.24
CA LEU A 77 0.20 -2.38 7.80
C LEU A 77 1.19 -2.56 6.65
N ASN A 78 2.14 -3.47 6.81
CA ASN A 78 3.17 -3.85 5.85
C ASN A 78 3.86 -2.63 5.19
N PRO A 79 4.50 -1.76 5.98
CA PRO A 79 5.15 -0.57 5.47
C PRO A 79 6.26 -0.90 4.48
N HIS A 80 6.51 0.00 3.54
CA HIS A 80 7.59 -0.13 2.57
C HIS A 80 8.95 0.01 3.26
N ASN A 81 9.88 -0.93 3.00
CA ASN A 81 11.24 -0.97 3.57
C ASN A 81 11.31 -0.87 5.10
N LYS A 82 10.29 -1.36 5.78
CA LYS A 82 10.26 -1.46 7.24
C LYS A 82 9.60 -2.77 7.63
N GLY A 83 10.23 -3.49 8.54
CA GLY A 83 9.79 -4.77 9.06
C GLY A 83 9.43 -4.70 10.54
N THR A 84 9.71 -5.77 11.25
CA THR A 84 9.37 -5.95 12.66
C THR A 84 10.25 -5.13 13.61
N GLU A 85 11.30 -4.49 13.09
CA GLU A 85 12.16 -3.56 13.82
C GLU A 85 11.48 -2.21 14.11
N ASP A 86 10.46 -1.82 13.34
CA ASP A 86 9.67 -0.62 13.60
C ASP A 86 8.43 -0.98 14.46
N PRO A 87 8.28 -0.43 15.67
CA PRO A 87 7.15 -0.74 16.55
C PRO A 87 5.78 -0.35 15.97
N MET A 88 5.75 0.60 15.03
CA MET A 88 4.54 1.03 14.33
C MET A 88 4.21 0.15 13.13
N ALA A 89 5.15 -0.67 12.66
CA ALA A 89 4.90 -1.61 11.58
C ALA A 89 4.06 -2.79 12.06
N VAL A 90 3.02 -3.10 11.28
CA VAL A 90 2.23 -4.32 11.44
C VAL A 90 2.54 -5.22 10.25
N SER A 91 3.37 -6.23 10.44
CA SER A 91 3.71 -7.17 9.37
C SER A 91 2.63 -8.24 9.20
N ILE A 92 2.20 -8.49 7.95
CA ILE A 92 1.17 -9.49 7.64
C ILE A 92 1.47 -10.87 8.23
N PRO A 93 2.72 -11.40 8.18
CA PRO A 93 3.03 -12.71 8.76
C PRO A 93 2.83 -12.81 10.28
N LEU A 94 2.74 -11.67 10.98
CA LEU A 94 2.49 -11.63 12.43
C LEU A 94 1.01 -11.54 12.79
N LEU A 95 0.12 -11.43 11.78
CA LEU A 95 -1.31 -11.41 12.03
C LEU A 95 -1.80 -12.80 12.44
N ARG A 96 -2.74 -12.83 13.37
CA ARG A 96 -3.39 -14.06 13.80
C ARG A 96 -4.64 -14.30 12.98
N SER A 97 -4.73 -15.48 12.37
CA SER A 97 -5.94 -15.94 11.69
C SER A 97 -7.09 -16.13 12.68
N ILE A 98 -8.30 -15.76 12.25
CA ILE A 98 -9.55 -16.11 12.96
C ILE A 98 -9.89 -17.58 12.72
N ALA A 99 -9.61 -18.08 11.52
CA ALA A 99 -9.75 -19.49 11.19
C ALA A 99 -8.65 -20.31 11.89
N LYS A 100 -8.97 -21.56 12.23
CA LYS A 100 -7.98 -22.51 12.75
C LYS A 100 -6.84 -22.66 11.74
N ASN A 101 -5.61 -22.72 12.25
CA ASN A 101 -4.45 -23.00 11.43
C ASN A 101 -4.62 -24.37 10.75
N ASP A 102 -4.28 -24.42 9.46
CA ASP A 102 -4.16 -25.67 8.74
C ASP A 102 -3.02 -26.51 9.36
N GLU A 103 -3.22 -27.82 9.50
CA GLU A 103 -2.23 -28.71 10.12
C GLU A 103 -0.89 -28.72 9.36
N THR A 104 -0.92 -28.50 8.05
CA THR A 104 0.30 -28.38 7.23
C THR A 104 1.12 -27.14 7.58
N SER A 105 0.47 -26.08 8.04
CA SER A 105 1.12 -24.81 8.44
C SER A 105 1.65 -24.83 9.87
N LEU A 106 1.37 -25.89 10.64
CA LEU A 106 1.84 -26.05 12.03
C LEU A 106 3.16 -26.83 12.13
N ARG A 107 3.56 -27.52 11.06
CA ARG A 107 4.79 -28.30 11.06
C ARG A 107 6.00 -27.38 11.01
N LYS A 108 7.03 -27.72 11.77
CA LYS A 108 8.33 -27.06 11.67
C LYS A 108 8.89 -27.32 10.26
N PRO A 109 9.31 -26.29 9.51
CA PRO A 109 9.89 -26.51 8.19
C PRO A 109 11.22 -27.27 8.34
N ASP A 110 11.47 -28.22 7.43
CA ASP A 110 12.74 -28.95 7.36
C ASP A 110 13.88 -28.02 6.93
N HIS A 111 13.58 -27.07 6.04
CA HIS A 111 14.50 -26.04 5.55
C HIS A 111 13.80 -24.68 5.45
N GLN A 112 14.51 -23.61 5.82
CA GLN A 112 14.05 -22.24 5.67
C GLN A 112 15.07 -21.45 4.84
N PHE A 113 14.62 -20.86 3.74
CA PHE A 113 15.45 -20.05 2.86
C PHE A 113 15.12 -18.58 3.04
N TYR A 114 16.15 -17.76 3.21
CA TYR A 114 16.02 -16.31 3.21
C TYR A 114 16.55 -15.80 1.88
N ILE A 115 15.64 -15.28 1.06
CA ILE A 115 15.99 -14.68 -0.23
C ILE A 115 16.02 -13.17 -0.01
N ALA A 116 17.21 -12.62 0.12
CA ALA A 116 17.40 -11.20 -0.07
C ALA A 116 17.44 -10.94 -1.58
N TYR A 117 16.62 -10.00 -2.05
CA TYR A 117 16.67 -9.54 -3.42
C TYR A 117 16.70 -8.02 -3.41
N ASP A 118 17.40 -7.47 -4.39
CA ASP A 118 17.44 -6.04 -4.66
C ASP A 118 17.27 -5.83 -6.17
N PHE A 119 16.76 -4.65 -6.54
CA PHE A 119 16.56 -4.31 -7.94
C PHE A 119 17.81 -3.64 -8.49
N TYR A 120 18.64 -4.42 -9.17
CA TYR A 120 19.76 -3.87 -9.93
C TYR A 120 19.36 -3.60 -11.37
N VAL A 121 19.84 -2.46 -11.86
CA VAL A 121 19.84 -2.11 -13.27
C VAL A 121 20.86 -3.00 -13.98
N ILE A 122 20.41 -3.98 -14.77
CA ILE A 122 21.27 -4.92 -15.48
C ILE A 122 20.73 -5.16 -16.88
N ASP A 123 21.61 -5.10 -17.88
CA ASP A 123 21.35 -5.60 -19.23
C ASP A 123 21.35 -7.13 -19.23
N ASN A 124 20.16 -7.71 -19.22
CA ASN A 124 20.02 -9.16 -19.27
C ASN A 124 20.02 -9.66 -20.72
N TYR A 125 21.17 -10.16 -21.17
CA TYR A 125 21.35 -10.67 -22.53
C TYR A 125 20.74 -12.05 -22.80
N ASP A 126 20.29 -12.74 -21.75
CA ASP A 126 19.54 -14.00 -21.90
C ASP A 126 18.09 -13.73 -22.32
N PHE A 127 17.54 -12.57 -21.92
CA PHE A 127 16.16 -12.15 -22.26
C PHE A 127 16.10 -11.06 -23.34
N HIS A 128 17.17 -10.29 -23.55
CA HIS A 128 17.21 -9.19 -24.50
C HIS A 128 18.41 -9.27 -25.46
N ARG A 129 18.20 -8.90 -26.73
CA ARG A 129 19.30 -8.90 -27.72
C ARG A 129 20.34 -7.84 -27.36
N ARG A 130 21.62 -8.23 -27.39
CA ARG A 130 22.77 -7.33 -27.20
C ARG A 130 22.63 -6.09 -28.10
N HIS A 131 22.86 -4.92 -27.52
CA HIS A 131 22.89 -3.61 -28.19
C HIS A 131 21.58 -3.10 -28.82
N LEU A 132 20.44 -3.76 -28.58
CA LEU A 132 19.14 -3.32 -29.13
C LEU A 132 18.16 -2.85 -28.06
N TYR A 133 18.39 -3.18 -26.78
CA TYR A 133 17.51 -2.87 -25.65
C TYR A 133 18.29 -2.71 -24.33
N GLY A 134 19.46 -2.08 -24.37
CA GLY A 134 20.20 -1.77 -23.14
C GLY A 134 19.37 -0.88 -22.21
N PHE A 135 19.54 -1.02 -20.90
CA PHE A 135 18.76 -0.34 -19.87
C PHE A 135 18.78 1.18 -20.09
N ASP A 136 19.96 1.73 -20.39
CA ASP A 136 20.14 3.15 -20.67
C ASP A 136 19.66 3.55 -22.08
N GLN A 137 19.47 2.58 -22.98
CA GLN A 137 19.04 2.79 -24.37
C GLN A 137 17.51 2.74 -24.52
N ALA A 138 16.84 1.99 -23.65
CA ALA A 138 15.41 2.11 -23.45
C ALA A 138 15.14 3.47 -22.81
N THR A 139 14.90 4.50 -23.64
CA THR A 139 14.44 5.82 -23.18
C THR A 139 13.43 5.66 -22.05
N ALA A 140 13.52 6.54 -21.03
CA ALA A 140 12.80 6.50 -19.75
C ALA A 140 11.26 6.28 -19.80
N ASN A 141 10.68 6.20 -20.99
CA ASN A 141 9.28 5.92 -21.29
C ASN A 141 8.94 4.42 -21.40
N PHE A 142 9.91 3.49 -21.42
CA PHE A 142 9.65 2.07 -21.76
C PHE A 142 9.89 1.03 -20.65
N PHE A 143 10.28 1.39 -19.43
CA PHE A 143 10.23 0.46 -18.29
C PHE A 143 8.80 0.26 -17.77
N LYS A 144 7.91 -0.28 -18.63
CA LYS A 144 6.56 -0.74 -18.29
C LYS A 144 6.59 -2.20 -17.84
N ILE A 145 7.34 -2.51 -16.79
CA ILE A 145 7.02 -3.69 -15.98
C ILE A 145 6.05 -3.17 -14.90
N ALA A 146 4.76 -3.22 -15.24
CA ALA A 146 3.63 -2.76 -14.42
C ALA A 146 3.76 -1.31 -13.91
N TYR A 147 3.57 -0.31 -14.78
CA TYR A 147 3.14 0.99 -14.27
C TYR A 147 1.74 0.83 -13.69
N VAL A 148 1.62 0.97 -12.37
CA VAL A 148 0.37 1.42 -11.76
C VAL A 148 0.14 2.82 -12.33
N ASN A 149 -0.81 2.95 -13.23
CA ASN A 149 -1.22 4.26 -13.71
C ASN A 149 -1.90 4.97 -12.55
N CYS A 150 -1.21 5.95 -11.95
CA CYS A 150 -1.74 6.62 -10.76
C CYS A 150 -3.05 7.36 -11.05
N THR A 151 -3.41 7.64 -12.30
CA THR A 151 -4.69 8.27 -12.68
C THR A 151 -5.89 7.34 -12.61
N ASP A 152 -5.69 6.03 -12.50
CA ASP A 152 -6.76 5.02 -12.49
C ASP A 152 -7.11 4.57 -11.06
N ILE A 153 -6.63 5.31 -10.05
CA ILE A 153 -7.00 5.19 -8.64
C ILE A 153 -8.28 5.95 -8.40
#